data_AF-A0A644U6C5-F1
#
_entry.id   AF-A0A644U6C5-F1
#
_cell.length_a   1.000
_cell.length_b   1.000
_cell.length_c   1.000
_cell.angle_alpha   90.00
_cell.angle_beta   90.00
_cell.angle_gamma   90.00
#
_symmetry.space_group_name_H-M   'P 1'
#
loop_
_entity.id
_entity.type
_entity.pdbx_description
1 polymer ?
#
loop_
_entity_poly.entity_id
_entity_poly.type
_entity_poly.pdbx_seq_one_letter_code
_entity_poly.pdbx_strand_id
1 'polypeptide(L)'
;MPDFRVYVPESKSGIMYQFKEQFGKEGSSMIVTFMEESLTGKSAAPKNPEAETARIFDLYFGDIITEREFSRLLGGRKSAEAAVINRCAELSRKYPDISGDVIEKFKENHPNFAKIIGVTK
;
A
#
# COMPACT_ATOMS: atom_id res chain seq x y z
N MET A 1 -24.82 22.73 8.48
CA MET A 1 -23.79 22.55 7.44
C MET A 1 -24.26 23.28 6.19
N PRO A 2 -23.39 24.01 5.46
CA PRO A 2 -23.79 24.61 4.18
C PRO A 2 -23.92 23.51 3.11
N ASP A 3 -24.95 23.60 2.28
CA ASP A 3 -25.12 22.74 1.11
C ASP A 3 -24.27 23.25 -0.05
N PHE A 4 -23.24 22.49 -0.42
CA PHE A 4 -22.39 22.80 -1.57
C PHE A 4 -22.81 21.95 -2.77
N ARG A 5 -23.05 22.60 -3.91
CA ARG A 5 -23.29 21.94 -5.19
C ARG A 5 -22.00 21.99 -6.01
N VAL A 6 -21.39 20.84 -6.24
CA VAL A 6 -20.17 20.72 -7.05
C VAL A 6 -20.57 20.33 -8.48
N TYR A 7 -20.13 21.10 -9.46
CA TYR A 7 -20.33 20.77 -10.86
C TYR A 7 -19.39 19.63 -11.27
N VAL A 8 -19.97 18.53 -11.76
CA VAL A 8 -19.21 17.40 -12.33
C VAL A 8 -19.33 17.48 -13.85
N PRO A 9 -18.22 17.63 -14.59
CA PRO A 9 -18.25 17.61 -16.04
C PRO A 9 -18.85 16.32 -16.59
N GLU A 10 -19.64 16.43 -17.66
CA GLU A 10 -20.40 15.32 -18.22
C GLU A 10 -19.53 14.13 -18.64
N SER A 11 -18.32 14.39 -19.14
CA SER A 11 -17.32 13.36 -19.49
C SER A 11 -16.83 12.52 -18.29
N LYS A 12 -17.02 13.00 -17.06
CA LYS A 12 -16.66 12.30 -15.82
C LYS A 12 -17.88 11.77 -15.07
N SER A 13 -19.10 12.05 -15.56
CA SER A 13 -20.35 11.66 -14.91
C SER A 13 -20.52 10.14 -14.82
N GLY A 14 -20.10 9.39 -15.86
CA GLY A 14 -20.19 7.93 -15.88
C GLY A 14 -19.34 7.26 -14.80
N ILE A 15 -18.14 7.78 -14.55
CA ILE A 15 -17.26 7.29 -13.48
C ILE A 15 -17.90 7.58 -12.12
N MET A 16 -18.49 8.75 -11.95
CA MET A 16 -19.16 9.13 -10.71
C MET A 16 -20.42 8.30 -10.45
N TYR A 17 -21.15 7.93 -11.51
CA TYR A 17 -22.31 7.05 -11.44
C TYR A 17 -21.91 5.62 -11.03
N GLN A 18 -20.85 5.07 -11.64
CA GLN A 18 -20.30 3.77 -11.25
C GLN A 18 -19.82 3.76 -9.80
N PHE A 19 -19.15 4.82 -9.35
CA PHE A 19 -18.76 4.97 -7.95
C PHE A 19 -19.97 4.99 -7.00
N LYS A 20 -21.03 5.71 -7.37
CA LYS A 20 -22.27 5.78 -6.57
C LYS A 20 -22.98 4.43 -6.51
N GLU A 21 -23.00 3.67 -7.60
CA GLU A 21 -23.58 2.32 -7.64
C GLU A 21 -22.78 1.31 -6.80
N GLN A 22 -21.44 1.40 -6.84
CA GLN A 22 -20.56 0.49 -6.10
C GLN A 22 -20.52 0.76 -4.60
N PHE A 23 -20.60 2.03 -4.18
CA PHE A 23 -20.37 2.43 -2.78
C PHE A 23 -21.61 3.06 -2.12
N GLY A 24 -22.73 3.22 -2.84
CA GLY A 24 -23.99 3.70 -2.29
C GLY A 24 -23.89 5.05 -1.57
N LYS A 25 -24.68 5.23 -0.49
CA LYS A 25 -24.64 6.45 0.35
C LYS A 25 -23.28 6.65 1.04
N GLU A 26 -22.50 5.60 1.24
CA GLU A 26 -21.17 5.65 1.85
C GLU A 26 -20.10 6.22 0.91
N GLY A 27 -20.30 6.11 -0.41
CA GLY A 27 -19.42 6.75 -1.40
C GLY A 27 -19.33 8.27 -1.25
N SER A 28 -20.37 8.91 -0.68
CA SER A 28 -20.37 10.36 -0.44
C SER A 28 -19.34 10.79 0.61
N SER A 29 -19.16 10.02 1.69
CA SER A 29 -18.13 10.33 2.70
C SER A 29 -16.74 10.06 2.14
N MET A 30 -16.55 8.99 1.36
CA MET A 30 -15.26 8.66 0.73
C MET A 30 -14.81 9.73 -0.27
N ILE A 31 -15.73 10.30 -1.07
CA ILE A 31 -15.43 11.41 -1.98
C ILE A 31 -15.07 12.69 -1.21
N VAL A 32 -15.79 12.99 -0.11
CA VAL A 32 -15.47 14.15 0.74
C VAL A 32 -14.10 13.97 1.38
N THR A 33 -13.80 12.79 1.95
CA THR A 33 -12.48 12.46 2.48
C THR A 33 -11.41 12.63 1.41
N PHE A 34 -11.61 12.10 0.19
CA PHE A 34 -10.65 12.26 -0.90
C PHE A 34 -10.40 13.73 -1.26
N MET A 35 -11.45 14.56 -1.31
CA MET A 35 -11.32 16.00 -1.56
C MET A 35 -10.58 16.70 -0.42
N GLU A 36 -10.89 16.39 0.83
CA GLU A 36 -10.21 16.94 2.01
C GLU A 36 -8.73 16.55 2.03
N GLU A 37 -8.40 15.30 1.73
CA GLU A 37 -7.01 14.81 1.65
C GLU A 37 -6.23 15.49 0.52
N SER A 38 -6.87 15.66 -0.64
CA SER A 38 -6.25 16.30 -1.82
C SER A 38 -6.01 17.80 -1.62
N LEU A 39 -6.90 18.49 -0.89
CA LEU A 39 -6.80 19.92 -0.63
C LEU A 39 -5.85 20.24 0.52
N THR A 40 -5.77 19.38 1.53
CA THR A 40 -4.92 19.60 2.71
C THR A 40 -3.53 18.97 2.58
N GLY A 41 -3.30 18.13 1.58
CA GLY A 41 -2.05 17.36 1.41
C GLY A 41 -1.80 16.35 2.53
N LYS A 42 -2.76 16.19 3.44
CA LYS A 42 -2.73 15.21 4.52
C LYS A 42 -3.70 14.11 4.13
N SER A 43 -3.20 13.05 3.50
CA SER A 43 -3.91 11.76 3.53
C SER A 43 -4.13 11.45 4.99
N ALA A 44 -5.38 11.21 5.39
CA ALA A 44 -5.65 10.81 6.76
C ALA A 44 -4.90 9.50 6.99
N ALA A 45 -3.80 9.59 7.76
CA ALA A 45 -3.06 8.43 8.20
C ALA A 45 -4.08 7.43 8.76
N PRO A 46 -4.02 6.14 8.40
CA PRO A 46 -4.87 5.16 9.03
C PRO A 46 -4.65 5.28 10.54
N LYS A 47 -5.70 5.63 11.31
CA LYS A 47 -5.60 5.69 12.78
C LYS A 47 -5.24 4.34 13.40
N ASN A 48 -5.22 3.27 12.61
CA ASN A 48 -4.81 1.94 13.01
C ASN A 48 -3.41 1.62 12.46
N PRO A 49 -2.37 1.53 13.31
CA PRO A 49 -1.02 1.18 12.89
C PRO A 49 -0.96 -0.20 12.19
N GLU A 50 -1.85 -1.15 12.52
CA GLU A 50 -1.90 -2.43 11.81
C GLU A 50 -2.35 -2.29 10.35
N ALA A 51 -3.29 -1.39 10.08
CA ALA A 51 -3.79 -1.13 8.72
C ALA A 51 -2.74 -0.41 7.86
N GLU A 52 -1.95 0.48 8.48
CA GLU A 52 -0.82 1.15 7.83
C GLU A 52 0.31 0.16 7.51
N THR A 53 0.69 -0.68 8.47
CA THR A 53 1.66 -1.77 8.27
C THR A 53 1.20 -2.75 7.20
N ALA A 54 -0.08 -3.13 7.16
CA ALA A 54 -0.62 -4.00 6.12
C ALA A 54 -0.54 -3.37 4.73
N ARG A 55 -0.94 -2.11 4.60
CA ARG A 55 -0.86 -1.38 3.33
C ARG A 55 0.57 -1.26 2.81
N ILE A 56 1.52 -0.98 3.70
CA ILE A 56 2.93 -0.79 3.32
C ILE A 56 3.60 -2.14 3.04
N PHE A 57 3.20 -3.20 3.76
CA PHE A 57 3.58 -4.56 3.40
C PHE A 57 3.15 -4.91 1.96
N ASP A 58 1.87 -4.68 1.61
CA ASP A 58 1.36 -4.97 0.28
C ASP A 58 2.08 -4.17 -0.81
N LEU A 59 2.43 -2.91 -0.53
CA LEU A 59 3.17 -2.04 -1.46
C LEU A 59 4.56 -2.58 -1.81
N TYR A 60 5.28 -3.16 -0.84
CA TYR A 60 6.68 -3.58 -1.03
C TYR A 60 6.84 -5.07 -1.33
N PHE A 61 5.92 -5.91 -0.84
CA PHE A 61 6.05 -7.36 -0.88
C PHE A 61 4.79 -8.08 -1.37
N GLY A 62 3.69 -7.37 -1.65
CA GLY A 62 2.43 -7.97 -2.09
C GLY A 62 2.50 -8.68 -3.45
N ASP A 63 3.53 -8.41 -4.25
CA ASP A 63 3.81 -9.11 -5.51
C ASP A 63 4.46 -10.50 -5.30
N ILE A 64 4.93 -10.81 -4.10
CA ILE A 64 5.56 -12.09 -3.77
C ILE A 64 4.49 -13.11 -3.39
N ILE A 65 3.89 -13.74 -4.41
CA ILE A 65 2.90 -14.81 -4.19
C ILE A 65 3.56 -16.07 -3.61
N THR A 66 4.67 -16.49 -4.21
CA THR A 66 5.55 -17.54 -3.68
C THR A 66 7.01 -17.18 -3.90
N GLU A 67 7.88 -17.55 -2.96
CA GLU A 67 9.32 -17.27 -3.06
C GLU A 67 9.97 -17.95 -4.27
N ARG A 68 9.44 -19.11 -4.68
CA ARG A 68 9.91 -19.87 -5.85
C ARG A 68 9.59 -19.15 -7.15
N GLU A 69 8.36 -18.66 -7.32
CA GLU A 69 7.95 -17.92 -8.51
C GLU A 69 8.68 -16.59 -8.59
N PHE A 70 8.80 -15.89 -7.46
CA PHE A 70 9.56 -14.65 -7.38
C PHE A 70 11.03 -14.85 -7.78
N SER A 71 11.67 -15.90 -7.26
CA SER A 71 13.04 -16.27 -7.64
C SER A 71 13.16 -16.60 -9.13
N ARG A 72 12.19 -17.30 -9.70
CA ARG A 72 12.19 -17.66 -11.12
C ARG A 72 12.01 -16.42 -12.01
N LEU A 73 11.12 -15.52 -11.62
CA LEU A 73 10.82 -14.28 -12.35
C LEU A 73 12.05 -13.37 -12.43
N LEU A 74 12.85 -13.32 -11.36
CA LEU A 74 14.07 -12.52 -11.30
C LEU A 74 15.33 -13.24 -11.84
N GLY A 75 15.17 -14.42 -12.44
CA GLY A 75 16.28 -15.14 -13.07
C GLY A 75 17.17 -15.92 -12.09
N GLY A 76 16.71 -16.13 -10.86
CA GLY A 76 17.36 -16.99 -9.87
C GLY A 76 17.32 -16.44 -8.45
N ARG A 77 17.74 -17.29 -7.51
CA ARG A 77 17.71 -16.98 -6.08
C ARG A 77 18.52 -15.73 -5.72
N LYS A 78 19.74 -15.58 -6.23
CA LYS A 78 20.61 -14.43 -5.92
C LYS A 78 19.98 -13.08 -6.31
N SER A 79 19.34 -13.03 -7.47
CA SER A 79 18.66 -11.82 -7.94
C SER A 79 17.43 -11.48 -7.08
N ALA A 80 16.68 -12.50 -6.65
CA ALA A 80 15.58 -12.31 -5.71
C ALA A 80 16.05 -11.84 -4.33
N GLU A 81 17.14 -12.40 -3.81
CA GLU A 81 17.73 -11.96 -2.54
C GLU A 81 18.16 -10.48 -2.62
N ALA A 82 18.81 -10.08 -3.71
CA ALA A 82 19.20 -8.67 -3.93
C ALA A 82 17.97 -7.74 -4.04
N ALA A 83 16.91 -8.16 -4.73
CA ALA A 83 15.67 -7.38 -4.84
C ALA A 83 14.99 -7.19 -3.48
N VAL A 84 14.94 -8.24 -2.64
CA VAL A 84 14.39 -8.15 -1.28
C VAL A 84 15.22 -7.20 -0.42
N ILE A 85 16.56 -7.31 -0.45
CA ILE A 85 17.46 -6.40 0.30
C ILE A 85 17.24 -4.94 -0.10
N ASN A 86 17.16 -4.66 -1.41
CA ASN A 86 16.94 -3.29 -1.91
C ASN A 86 15.59 -2.73 -1.46
N ARG A 87 14.53 -3.57 -1.49
CA ARG A 87 13.20 -3.18 -1.00
C ARG A 87 13.19 -2.90 0.50
N CYS A 88 13.86 -3.73 1.30
CA CYS A 88 14.01 -3.49 2.73
C CYS A 88 14.77 -2.18 3.01
N ALA A 89 15.86 -1.91 2.29
CA ALA A 89 16.61 -0.67 2.44
C ALA A 89 15.79 0.57 2.06
N GLU A 90 15.00 0.48 0.99
CA GLU A 90 14.10 1.57 0.58
C GLU A 90 12.97 1.78 1.58
N LEU A 91 12.40 0.70 2.12
CA LEU A 91 11.39 0.72 3.18
C LEU A 91 11.91 1.42 4.43
N SER A 92 13.08 1.02 4.95
CA SER A 92 13.69 1.66 6.12
C SER A 92 14.03 3.12 5.91
N ARG A 93 14.29 3.55 4.67
CA ARG A 93 14.53 4.96 4.34
C ARG A 93 13.24 5.79 4.30
N LYS A 94 12.15 5.25 3.75
CA LYS A 94 10.88 5.99 3.59
C LYS A 94 9.98 5.92 4.82
N TYR A 95 10.04 4.82 5.57
CA TYR A 95 9.15 4.52 6.68
C TYR A 95 9.95 3.99 7.89
N PRO A 96 10.89 4.77 8.44
CA PRO A 96 11.80 4.30 9.50
C PRO A 96 11.04 3.84 10.76
N ASP A 97 9.89 4.46 11.05
CA ASP A 97 9.13 4.21 12.28
C ASP A 97 8.40 2.86 12.28
N ILE A 98 8.11 2.30 11.10
CA ILE A 98 7.31 1.08 10.92
C ILE A 98 8.02 0.00 10.10
N SER A 99 9.20 0.28 9.56
CA SER A 99 9.92 -0.66 8.69
C SER A 99 10.22 -1.98 9.40
N GLY A 100 10.45 -1.93 10.72
CA GLY A 100 10.68 -3.13 11.53
C GLY A 100 9.48 -4.08 11.51
N ASP A 101 8.27 -3.55 11.76
CA ASP A 101 7.04 -4.34 11.81
C ASP A 101 6.68 -4.92 10.43
N VAL A 102 6.88 -4.14 9.37
CA VAL A 102 6.67 -4.59 8.00
C VAL A 102 7.66 -5.70 7.61
N ILE A 103 8.93 -5.59 8.04
CA ILE A 103 9.95 -6.62 7.81
C ILE A 103 9.65 -7.89 8.61
N GLU A 104 9.14 -7.78 9.85
CA GLU A 104 8.72 -8.95 10.63
C GLU A 104 7.57 -9.68 9.95
N LYS A 105 6.54 -8.95 9.50
CA LYS A 105 5.44 -9.53 8.71
C LYS A 105 5.92 -10.20 7.42
N PHE A 106 6.92 -9.63 6.76
CA PHE A 106 7.57 -10.26 5.61
C PHE A 106 8.25 -11.58 5.95
N LYS A 107 8.96 -11.65 7.08
CA LYS A 107 9.64 -12.89 7.52
C LYS A 107 8.65 -14.01 7.86
N GLU A 108 7.51 -13.66 8.44
CA GLU A 108 6.43 -14.61 8.74
C GLU A 108 5.83 -15.21 7.46
N ASN A 109 5.58 -14.37 6.45
CA ASN A 109 5.00 -14.79 5.17
C ASN A 109 6.02 -15.50 4.24
N HIS A 110 7.30 -15.18 4.37
CA HIS A 110 8.37 -15.65 3.48
C HIS A 110 9.60 -16.16 4.27
N PRO A 111 9.50 -17.36 4.89
CA PRO A 111 10.52 -17.87 5.80
C PRO A 111 11.84 -18.27 5.12
N ASN A 112 11.89 -18.53 3.80
CA ASN A 112 13.16 -18.79 3.11
C ASN A 112 13.91 -17.52 2.76
N PHE A 113 13.20 -16.40 2.62
CA PHE A 113 13.78 -15.06 2.51
C PHE A 113 14.09 -14.42 3.86
N ALA A 114 13.45 -14.86 4.94
CA ALA A 114 13.80 -14.43 6.30
C ALA A 114 15.26 -14.73 6.70
N LYS A 115 15.89 -15.71 6.05
CA LYS A 115 17.28 -16.12 6.29
C LYS A 115 18.32 -15.29 5.52
N ILE A 116 17.89 -14.31 4.73
CA ILE A 116 18.79 -13.46 3.94
C ILE A 116 19.56 -12.51 4.87
N ILE A 117 20.89 -12.50 4.72
CA ILE A 117 21.77 -11.55 5.39
C ILE A 117 21.52 -10.16 4.79
N GLY A 118 21.12 -9.19 5.63
CA GLY A 118 20.76 -7.82 5.21
C GLY A 118 19.28 -7.47 5.40
N VAL A 119 18.43 -8.45 5.73
CA VAL A 119 17.05 -8.22 6.21
C VAL A 119 17.08 -8.15 7.74
N THR A 120 17.65 -7.06 8.28
CA THR A 120 17.71 -6.78 9.72
C THR A 120 16.50 -5.97 10.18
N LYS A 121 16.07 -6.22 11.43
CA LYS A 121 15.09 -5.36 12.12
C LYS A 121 15.74 -4.02 12.45
#